data_AF-A0A378C689-F1
#
_entry.id   AF-A0A378C689-F1
#
_cell.length_a   1.000
_cell.length_b   1.000
_cell.length_c   1.000
_cell.angle_alpha   90.00
_cell.angle_beta   90.00
_cell.angle_gamma   90.00
#
_symmetry.space_group_name_H-M   'P 1'
#
loop_
_entity.id
_entity.type
_entity.pdbx_description
1 polymer ?
#
loop_
_entity_poly.entity_id
_entity_poly.type
_entity_poly.pdbx_seq_one_letter_code
_entity_poly.pdbx_strand_id
1 'polypeptide(L)' 'MKSTSDLFNEMIPLGRLIQMVNQKKDRLLNDYLSPMDITATQFRVLCSIRCEVCITPLS' A
#
# COMPACT_ATOMS: atom_id res chain seq x y z
N MET A 1 0.11 26.54 3.65
CA MET A 1 0.55 25.14 3.93
C MET A 1 0.03 24.80 5.33
N LYS A 2 -0.79 23.76 5.47
CA LYS A 2 -1.33 23.37 6.77
C LYS A 2 -0.21 22.68 7.56
N SER A 3 0.14 23.19 8.74
CA SER A 3 1.23 22.64 9.53
C SER A 3 0.86 21.23 10.00
N THR A 4 1.84 20.32 10.11
CA THR A 4 1.58 18.96 10.62
C THR A 4 0.92 18.95 12.00
N SER A 5 1.16 20.01 12.80
CA SER A 5 0.49 20.28 14.08
C SER A 5 -1.03 20.42 13.98
N ASP A 6 -1.55 21.02 12.89
CA ASP A 6 -2.98 21.23 12.71
C ASP A 6 -3.72 19.93 12.37
N LEU A 7 -3.00 18.93 11.85
CA LEU A 7 -3.53 17.60 11.57
C LEU A 7 -3.86 16.85 12.86
N PHE A 8 -3.01 16.96 13.88
CA PHE A 8 -3.22 16.29 15.17
C PHE A 8 -4.18 17.05 16.09
N ASN A 9 -4.37 18.36 15.86
CA ASN A 9 -5.30 19.20 16.62
C ASN A 9 -6.74 19.19 16.08
N GLU A 10 -6.97 18.65 14.89
CA GLU A 10 -8.30 18.46 14.32
C GLU A 10 -8.71 16.99 14.39
N MET A 11 -9.99 16.73 14.71
CA MET A 11 -10.53 15.38 14.64
C MET A 11 -10.58 14.92 13.18
N ILE A 12 -9.60 14.10 12.77
CA ILE A 12 -9.54 13.55 11.42
C ILE A 12 -10.53 12.39 11.30
N PRO A 13 -11.48 12.41 10.35
CA PRO A 13 -12.37 11.27 10.12
C PRO A 13 -11.58 10.00 9.77
N LEU A 14 -11.97 8.86 10.32
CA LEU A 14 -11.27 7.58 10.11
C LEU A 14 -11.06 7.24 8.64
N GLY A 15 -12.06 7.47 7.79
CA GLY A 15 -11.95 7.22 6.34
C GLY A 15 -10.80 8.01 5.68
N ARG A 16 -10.54 9.23 6.15
CA ARG A 16 -9.44 10.06 5.66
C ARG A 16 -8.08 9.54 6.15
N LEU A 17 -8.00 9.06 7.39
CA LEU A 17 -6.78 8.40 7.90
C LEU A 17 -6.44 7.14 7.09
N ILE A 18 -7.43 6.29 6.85
CA ILE A 18 -7.27 5.07 6.03
C ILE A 18 -6.75 5.45 4.64
N GLN A 19 -7.35 6.46 4.01
CA GLN A 19 -6.91 6.93 2.69
C GLN A 19 -5.47 7.44 2.71
N MET A 20 -5.10 8.27 3.69
CA MET A 20 -3.75 8.81 3.82
C MET A 20 -2.69 7.72 4.01
N VAL A 21 -2.98 6.75 4.88
CA VAL A 21 -2.08 5.61 5.12
C VAL A 21 -1.97 4.73 3.87
N ASN A 22 -3.08 4.44 3.18
CA ASN A 22 -3.05 3.67 1.94
C ASN A 22 -2.24 4.36 0.84
N GLN A 23 -2.39 5.67 0.68
CA GLN A 23 -1.59 6.46 -0.25
C GLN A 23 -0.10 6.40 0.08
N LYS A 24 0.28 6.56 1.36
CA LYS A 24 1.68 6.48 1.77
C LYS A 24 2.26 5.09 1.57
N LYS A 25 1.49 4.04 1.89
CA LYS A 25 1.84 2.63 1.65
C LYS A 25 2.11 2.40 0.16
N ASP A 26 1.23 2.83 -0.72
CA ASP A 26 1.39 2.61 -2.16
C ASP A 26 2.58 3.38 -2.73
N ARG A 27 2.81 4.62 -2.28
CA ARG A 27 4.01 5.37 -2.68
C ARG A 27 5.29 4.66 -2.25
N LEU A 28 5.37 4.28 -0.97
CA LEU A 28 6.55 3.62 -0.43
C LEU A 28 6.81 2.26 -1.11
N LEU A 29 5.77 1.49 -1.38
CA LEU A 29 5.89 0.22 -2.10
C LEU A 29 6.44 0.42 -3.52
N ASN A 30 5.97 1.44 -4.25
CA ASN A 30 6.53 1.74 -5.57
C ASN A 30 7.99 2.19 -5.48
N ASP A 31 8.37 3.01 -4.49
CA ASP A 31 9.76 3.43 -4.28
C ASP A 31 10.69 2.21 -4.07
N TYR A 32 10.25 1.20 -3.31
CA TYR A 32 11.00 -0.03 -3.09
C TYR A 32 11.11 -0.93 -4.32
N LEU A 33 10.08 -0.94 -5.18
CA LEU A 33 10.04 -1.78 -6.37
C LEU A 33 10.69 -1.13 -7.59
N SER A 34 10.93 0.18 -7.56
CA SER A 34 11.55 0.94 -8.65
C SER A 34 12.86 0.32 -9.18
N PRO A 35 13.78 -0.21 -8.35
CA PRO A 35 15.00 -0.84 -8.85
C PRO A 35 14.78 -2.16 -9.59
N MET A 36 13.61 -2.78 -9.44
CA MET A 36 13.27 -4.09 -9.99
C MET A 36 12.41 -3.99 -11.26
N ASP A 37 12.17 -2.77 -11.77
CA ASP A 37 11.35 -2.48 -12.95
C ASP A 37 9.96 -3.15 -12.91
N ILE A 38 9.35 -3.18 -11.73
CA ILE A 38 8.01 -3.73 -11.51
C ILE A 38 7.13 -2.73 -10.77
N THR A 39 5.88 -2.63 -11.19
CA THR A 39 4.89 -1.79 -10.51
C THR A 39 4.32 -2.48 -9.28
N ALA A 40 3.90 -1.71 -8.27
CA ALA A 40 3.20 -2.24 -7.10
C ALA A 40 1.95 -3.09 -7.46
N THR A 41 1.28 -2.75 -8.57
CA THR A 41 0.10 -3.50 -9.04
C THR A 41 0.48 -4.87 -9.58
N GLN A 42 1.52 -4.96 -10.43
CA GLN A 42 2.03 -6.24 -10.92
C GLN A 42 2.54 -7.10 -9.76
N PHE A 43 3.27 -6.52 -8.82
CA PHE A 43 3.76 -7.22 -7.63
C PHE A 43 2.62 -7.81 -6.78
N ARG A 44 1.52 -7.07 -6.59
CA ARG A 44 0.34 -7.58 -5.88
C ARG A 44 -0.30 -8.77 -6.59
N VAL A 45 -0.44 -8.71 -7.91
CA VAL A 45 -0.97 -9.84 -8.71
C VAL A 45 -0.09 -11.08 -8.55
N LEU A 46 1.23 -10.93 -8.63
CA LEU A 46 2.17 -12.03 -8.39
C LEU A 46 2.05 -12.61 -6.97
N CYS A 47 1.87 -11.75 -5.96
CA CYS A 47 1.63 -12.19 -4.60
C CYS A 47 0.32 -12.99 -4.48
N SER A 48 -0.77 -12.54 -5.10
CA SER A 48 -2.04 -13.26 -5.10
C SER A 48 -1.91 -14.64 -5.75
N ILE A 49 -1.28 -14.72 -6.92
CA ILE A 49 -1.02 -16.00 -7.61
C ILE A 49 -0.18 -16.93 -6.72
N ARG A 50 0.93 -16.43 -6.16
CA ARG A 50 1.77 -17.22 -5.25
C ARG A 50 0.97 -17.73 -4.06
N CYS A 51 0.14 -16.89 -3.45
CA CYS A 51 -0.67 -17.29 -2.31
C CYS A 51 -1.76 -18.31 -2.70
N GLU A 52 -2.44 -18.15 -3.84
CA GLU A 52 -3.42 -19.12 -4.35
C GLU A 52 -2.78 -20.46 -4.69
N VAL A 53 -1.60 -20.45 -5.32
CA VAL A 53 -0.78 -21.65 -5.58
C VAL A 53 -0.27 -22.28 -4.28
N CYS A 54 -0.02 -21.49 -3.24
CA CYS A 54 0.31 -22.03 -1.91
C CYS A 54 -0.91 -22.64 -1.18
N ILE A 55 -2.13 -22.20 -1.49
CA ILE A 55 -3.37 -22.70 -0.84
C ILE A 55 -3.90 -23.96 -1.55
N THR A 56 -3.68 -24.09 -2.86
CA THR A 56 -4.00 -25.31 -3.61
C THR A 56 -2.79 -26.25 -3.58
N PRO A 57 -2.83 -27.38 -2.85
CA PRO A 57 -1.73 -28.35 -2.95
C PRO A 57 -1.71 -28.86 -4.38
N LEU A 58 -0.55 -28.73 -5.05
CA LEU A 58 -0.31 -29.31 -6.37
C LEU A 58 -0.73 -30.78 -6.28
N SER A 59 -1.86 -31.10 -6.93
CA SER A 59 -2.43 -32.44 -6.99
C SER A 59 -1.74 -33.24 -8.08
#